data_AF-A0A3D1R0G8-F1
#
_entry.id   AF-A0A3D1R0G8-F1
#
_cell.length_a   1.000
_cell.length_b   1.000
_cell.length_c   1.000
_cell.angle_alpha   90.00
_cell.angle_beta   90.00
_cell.angle_gamma   90.00
#
_symmetry.space_group_name_H-M   'P 1'
#
loop_
_entity.id
_entity.type
_entity.pdbx_description
1 polymer ?
#
loop_
_entity_poly.entity_id
_entity_poly.type
_entity_poly.pdbx_seq_one_letter_code
_entity_poly.pdbx_strand_id
1 'polypeptide(L)'
;LAVDGLNQVIEPQSRFELELPRLADVRVRLFDESDRAIASHDRMVVGETVRYAILPAEPLVSGSRYSLVIDGLRAELATDDDGQQFRVVRIELATSGEKPPPPPKPTKKRRSKRR
;
A
#
# COMPACT_ATOMS: atom_id res chain seq x y z
N LEU A 1 -4.10 -20.09 -6.22
CA LEU A 1 -5.07 -19.20 -5.56
C LEU A 1 -4.98 -17.86 -6.26
N ALA A 2 -5.95 -17.53 -7.11
CA ALA A 2 -6.04 -16.21 -7.72
C ALA A 2 -6.71 -15.29 -6.69
N VAL A 3 -5.93 -14.43 -6.06
CA VAL A 3 -6.43 -13.37 -5.16
C VAL A 3 -6.66 -12.10 -5.98
N ASP A 4 -7.46 -12.22 -7.04
CA ASP A 4 -7.93 -11.08 -7.82
C ASP A 4 -9.22 -10.56 -7.18
N GLY A 5 -9.19 -9.30 -6.71
CA GLY A 5 -10.42 -8.57 -6.40
C GLY A 5 -11.03 -8.77 -5.00
N LEU A 6 -10.22 -9.00 -3.95
CA LEU A 6 -10.71 -8.89 -2.58
C LEU A 6 -10.98 -7.43 -2.23
N ASN A 7 -12.10 -6.85 -2.70
CA ASN A 7 -12.51 -5.48 -2.39
C ASN A 7 -12.96 -5.37 -0.92
N GLN A 8 -11.98 -5.34 -0.02
CA GLN A 8 -12.20 -5.38 1.41
C GLN A 8 -12.34 -3.96 1.97
N VAL A 9 -13.39 -3.74 2.75
CA VAL A 9 -13.59 -2.50 3.49
C VAL A 9 -12.79 -2.56 4.79
N ILE A 10 -11.92 -1.56 5.01
CA ILE A 10 -10.98 -1.48 6.13
C ILE A 10 -11.11 -0.15 6.88
N GLU A 11 -10.63 -0.10 8.12
CA GLU A 11 -10.59 1.16 8.86
C GLU A 11 -9.37 2.01 8.44
N PRO A 12 -9.45 3.34 8.50
CA PRO A 12 -8.32 4.24 8.23
C PRO A 12 -7.03 3.94 9.00
N GLN A 13 -7.15 3.37 10.20
CA GLN A 13 -6.03 3.02 11.09
C GLN A 13 -5.66 1.54 11.02
N SER A 14 -6.15 0.82 10.01
CA SER A 14 -5.84 -0.60 9.85
C SER A 14 -4.36 -0.85 9.60
N ARG A 15 -3.88 -1.95 10.19
CA ARG A 15 -2.58 -2.55 9.91
C ARG A 15 -2.79 -3.80 9.06
N PHE A 16 -1.83 -4.13 8.20
CA PHE A 16 -1.92 -5.30 7.35
C PHE A 16 -0.82 -6.29 7.70
N GLU A 17 -1.21 -7.55 7.85
CA GLU A 17 -0.33 -8.67 8.14
C GLU A 17 -0.53 -9.72 7.05
N LEU A 18 0.56 -10.12 6.40
CA LEU A 18 0.56 -11.10 5.32
C LEU A 18 1.48 -12.24 5.70
N GLU A 19 1.03 -13.46 5.43
CA GLU A 19 1.86 -14.66 5.49
C GLU A 19 2.03 -15.17 4.06
N LEU A 20 3.28 -15.21 3.61
CA LEU A 20 3.69 -15.60 2.27
C LEU A 20 4.57 -16.86 2.36
N PRO A 21 4.65 -17.66 1.29
CA PRO A 21 5.68 -18.69 1.19
C PRO A 21 7.08 -18.08 1.34
N ARG A 22 8.09 -18.93 1.52
CA ARG A 22 9.46 -18.48 1.73
C ARG A 22 10.01 -17.86 0.44
N LEU A 23 9.92 -16.53 0.34
CA LEU A 23 10.42 -15.79 -0.82
C LEU A 23 11.78 -15.16 -0.48
N ALA A 24 12.76 -15.35 -1.35
CA ALA A 24 14.10 -14.80 -1.21
C ALA A 24 14.13 -13.29 -1.50
N ASP A 25 13.24 -12.83 -2.38
CA ASP A 25 13.17 -11.46 -2.85
C ASP A 25 11.71 -11.02 -2.95
N VAL A 26 11.16 -10.47 -1.88
CA VAL A 26 9.77 -10.00 -1.82
C VAL A 26 9.68 -8.62 -1.19
N ARG A 27 8.76 -7.82 -1.73
CA ARG A 27 8.40 -6.51 -1.23
C ARG A 27 6.88 -6.37 -1.22
N VAL A 28 6.37 -5.70 -0.20
CA VAL A 28 4.96 -5.27 -0.18
C VAL A 28 4.91 -3.75 -0.21
N ARG A 29 4.04 -3.20 -1.05
CA ARG A 29 3.85 -1.77 -1.23
C ARG A 29 2.38 -1.41 -1.13
N LEU A 30 2.10 -0.27 -0.51
CA LEU A 30 0.76 0.29 -0.44
C LEU A 30 0.65 1.46 -1.41
N PHE A 31 -0.38 1.46 -2.23
CA PHE A 31 -0.69 2.50 -3.21
C PHE A 31 -2.06 3.09 -2.95
N ASP A 32 -2.24 4.38 -3.28
CA ASP A 32 -3.55 5.06 -3.27
C ASP A 32 -4.34 4.85 -4.57
N GLU A 33 -5.53 5.45 -4.63
CA GLU A 33 -6.42 5.43 -5.81
C GLU A 33 -5.80 6.05 -7.08
N SER A 34 -4.73 6.84 -6.93
CA SER A 34 -3.95 7.46 -8.02
C SER A 34 -2.66 6.69 -8.32
N ASP A 35 -2.52 5.47 -7.81
CA ASP A 35 -1.33 4.61 -7.94
C ASP A 35 -0.06 5.26 -7.35
N ARG A 36 -0.20 6.12 -6.35
CA ARG A 36 0.93 6.72 -5.64
C ARG A 36 1.29 5.89 -4.43
N ALA A 37 2.59 5.64 -4.25
CA ALA A 37 3.08 4.91 -3.09
C ALA A 37 2.80 5.70 -1.80
N ILE A 38 2.12 5.06 -0.86
CA ILE A 38 1.86 5.58 0.48
C ILE A 38 3.05 5.26 1.38
N ALA A 39 3.54 6.27 2.08
CA ALA A 39 4.57 6.08 3.09
C ALA A 39 4.04 5.14 4.19
N SER A 40 4.74 4.03 4.38
CA SER A 40 4.37 2.99 5.34
C SER A 40 5.62 2.50 6.04
N HIS A 41 5.47 2.11 7.30
CA HIS A 41 6.46 1.32 8.01
C HIS A 41 6.19 -0.15 7.75
N ASP A 42 7.16 -0.83 7.17
CA ASP A 42 7.10 -2.26 6.97
C ASP A 42 8.10 -3.01 7.86
N ARG A 43 7.73 -4.25 8.20
CA ARG A 43 8.58 -5.19 8.91
C ARG A 43 8.42 -6.56 8.30
N MET A 44 9.52 -7.10 7.81
CA MET A 44 9.60 -8.45 7.29
C MET A 44 10.31 -9.36 8.28
N VAL A 45 9.72 -10.53 8.54
CA VAL A 45 10.34 -11.60 9.32
C VAL A 45 10.39 -12.84 8.43
N VAL A 46 11.59 -13.30 8.13
CA VAL A 46 11.83 -14.47 7.28
C VAL A 46 12.08 -15.67 8.18
N GLY A 47 11.22 -16.68 8.09
CA GLY A 47 11.35 -17.99 8.76
C GLY A 47 11.06 -19.13 7.77
N GLU A 48 10.29 -20.12 8.21
CA GLU A 48 9.73 -21.15 7.31
C GLU A 48 8.72 -20.54 6.31
N THR A 49 8.05 -19.47 6.71
CA THR A 49 7.24 -18.59 5.86
C THR A 49 7.75 -17.15 6.00
N VAL A 50 7.41 -16.29 5.04
CA VAL A 50 7.67 -14.84 5.16
C VAL A 50 6.45 -14.19 5.79
N ARG A 51 6.64 -13.61 6.98
CA ARG A 51 5.64 -12.77 7.62
C ARG A 51 5.95 -11.32 7.35
N TYR A 52 5.02 -10.63 6.72
CA TYR A 52 5.15 -9.23 6.37
C TYR A 52 4.09 -8.42 7.09
N ALA A 53 4.52 -7.43 7.88
CA ALA A 53 3.64 -6.47 8.51
C ALA A 53 3.86 -5.10 7.88
N ILE A 54 2.79 -4.43 7.46
CA ILE A 54 2.84 -3.07 6.93
C ILE A 54 1.83 -2.19 7.65
N LEU A 55 2.33 -1.05 8.13
CA LEU A 55 1.59 -0.04 8.87
C LEU A 55 1.73 1.29 8.12
N PRO A 56 0.64 1.89 7.63
CA PRO A 56 0.67 3.23 7.05
C PRO A 56 1.29 4.24 8.05
N ALA A 57 2.19 5.11 7.56
CA ALA A 57 2.84 6.11 8.40
C ALA A 57 1.85 7.17 8.91
N GLU A 58 0.82 7.44 8.11
CA GLU A 58 -0.33 8.27 8.46
C GLU A 58 -1.62 7.46 8.25
N PRO A 59 -2.70 7.77 8.99
CA PRO A 59 -4.01 7.15 8.75
C PRO A 59 -4.43 7.31 7.30
N LEU A 60 -4.99 6.24 6.72
CA LEU A 60 -5.50 6.27 5.36
C LEU A 60 -6.67 7.26 5.26
N VAL A 61 -6.76 7.97 4.15
CA VAL A 61 -7.93 8.81 3.85
C VAL A 61 -9.16 7.92 3.79
N SER A 62 -10.17 8.21 4.61
CA SER A 62 -11.46 7.51 4.62
C SER A 62 -12.22 7.70 3.30
N GLY A 63 -13.05 6.73 2.93
CA GLY A 63 -13.79 6.74 1.67
C GLY A 63 -12.92 6.70 0.40
N SER A 64 -11.62 6.42 0.51
CA SER A 64 -10.70 6.25 -0.62
C SER A 64 -10.39 4.78 -0.89
N ARG A 65 -9.86 4.52 -2.09
CA ARG A 65 -9.39 3.21 -2.51
C ARG A 65 -7.87 3.13 -2.40
N TYR A 66 -7.39 1.94 -2.11
CA TYR A 66 -5.98 1.62 -1.99
C TYR A 66 -5.69 0.30 -2.69
N SER A 67 -4.43 0.05 -2.99
CA SER A 67 -3.97 -1.22 -3.54
C SER A 67 -2.74 -1.68 -2.79
N LEU A 68 -2.80 -2.87 -2.21
CA LEU A 68 -1.66 -3.54 -1.63
C LEU A 68 -1.04 -4.45 -2.70
N VAL A 69 0.19 -4.15 -3.09
CA VAL A 69 0.90 -4.87 -4.14
C VAL A 69 2.05 -5.66 -3.53
N ILE A 70 2.15 -6.92 -3.92
CA ILE A 70 3.20 -7.85 -3.52
C ILE A 70 3.99 -8.18 -4.77
N ASP A 71 5.25 -7.76 -4.78
CA ASP A 71 6.14 -7.85 -5.94
C ASP A 71 7.59 -8.15 -5.54
N GLY A 72 8.48 -8.30 -6.51
CA GLY A 72 9.90 -8.55 -6.23
C GLY A 72 10.60 -7.29 -5.70
N LEU A 73 11.58 -7.48 -4.82
CA LEU A 73 12.39 -6.37 -4.29
C LEU A 73 13.43 -5.91 -5.31
N ARG A 74 14.04 -6.84 -6.05
CA ARG A 74 15.08 -6.61 -7.07
C ARG A 74 14.56 -6.68 -8.49
N ALA A 75 13.49 -7.42 -8.73
CA ALA A 75 12.87 -7.62 -10.03
C ALA A 75 11.35 -7.36 -9.96
N GLU A 76 10.68 -7.32 -11.11
CA GLU A 76 9.23 -7.14 -11.15
C GLU A 76 8.47 -8.31 -10.47
N LEU A 77 9.06 -9.50 -10.48
CA LEU A 77 8.52 -10.70 -9.86
C LEU A 77 9.36 -11.13 -8.66
N ALA A 78 8.67 -11.49 -7.58
CA ALA A 78 9.32 -12.09 -6.42
C ALA A 78 9.81 -13.49 -6.77
N THR A 79 10.86 -13.96 -6.12
CA THR A 79 11.44 -15.29 -6.39
C THR A 79 11.61 -16.09 -5.10
N ASP A 80 11.29 -17.39 -5.15
CA ASP A 80 11.52 -18.35 -4.07
C ASP A 80 13.01 -18.79 -4.04
N ASP A 81 13.43 -19.49 -2.98
CA ASP A 81 14.77 -20.09 -2.84
C ASP A 81 15.10 -21.07 -4.00
N ASP A 82 14.09 -21.74 -4.56
CA ASP A 82 14.23 -22.63 -5.73
C ASP A 82 14.34 -21.87 -7.08
N GLY A 83 14.33 -20.53 -7.07
CA GLY A 83 14.37 -19.72 -8.28
C GLY A 83 13.03 -19.63 -9.03
N GLN A 84 11.94 -20.14 -8.43
CA GLN A 84 10.61 -20.01 -9.02
C GLN A 84 10.06 -18.60 -8.84
N GLN A 85 9.50 -18.07 -9.93
CA GLN A 85 8.87 -16.75 -9.93
C GLN A 85 7.48 -16.81 -9.29
N PHE A 86 7.29 -15.97 -8.30
CA PHE A 86 6.01 -15.69 -7.68
C PHE A 86 5.31 -14.57 -8.44
N ARG A 87 4.02 -14.77 -8.76
CA ARG A 87 3.22 -13.79 -9.50
C ARG A 87 2.98 -12.54 -8.65
N VAL A 88 2.95 -11.38 -9.31
CA VAL A 88 2.49 -10.14 -8.65
C VAL A 88 1.07 -10.34 -8.17
N VAL A 89 0.85 -10.03 -6.90
CA VAL A 89 -0.48 -10.06 -6.28
C VAL A 89 -0.87 -8.62 -5.97
N ARG A 90 -2.06 -8.21 -6.43
CA ARG A 90 -2.65 -6.91 -6.12
C ARG A 90 -3.97 -7.12 -5.39
N ILE A 91 -4.04 -6.61 -4.17
CA ILE A 91 -5.22 -6.66 -3.31
C ILE A 91 -5.83 -5.25 -3.28
N GLU A 92 -7.06 -5.12 -3.77
CA GLU A 92 -7.77 -3.84 -3.77
C GLU A 92 -8.46 -3.61 -2.42
N LEU A 93 -8.25 -2.46 -1.81
CA LEU A 93 -8.78 -2.13 -0.50
C LEU A 93 -9.61 -0.85 -0.59
N ALA A 94 -10.65 -0.75 0.23
CA ALA A 94 -11.44 0.46 0.37
C ALA A 94 -11.53 0.85 1.84
N THR A 95 -11.29 2.11 2.18
CA THR A 95 -11.46 2.56 3.57
C THR A 95 -12.92 2.90 3.86
N SER A 96 -13.41 2.48 5.03
CA SER A 96 -14.67 2.93 5.63
C SER A 96 -14.70 4.46 5.81
N GLY A 97 -15.91 5.02 5.87
CA GLY A 97 -16.15 6.41 6.25
C GLY A 97 -16.26 7.39 5.08
N GLU A 98 -16.65 8.63 5.40
CA GLU A 98 -16.79 9.70 4.42
C GLU A 98 -15.43 10.34 4.11
N LYS A 99 -15.20 10.68 2.84
CA LYS A 99 -13.95 11.30 2.39
C LYS A 99 -13.87 12.73 2.96
N PRO A 100 -12.85 13.07 3.76
CA PRO A 100 -12.75 14.41 4.32
C PRO A 100 -12.67 15.44 3.17
N PRO A 101 -13.31 16.61 3.33
CA PRO A 101 -13.28 17.64 2.30
C PRO A 101 -11.82 18.04 2.04
N PRO A 102 -11.42 18.23 0.76
CA PRO A 102 -10.02 18.55 0.43
C PRO A 102 -9.58 19.82 1.15
N PRO A 103 -8.33 19.89 1.62
CA PRO A 103 -7.82 21.09 2.30
C PRO A 103 -7.98 22.30 1.37
N PRO A 104 -8.46 23.45 1.87
CA PRO A 104 -8.66 24.63 1.05
C PRO A 104 -7.34 25.02 0.39
N LYS A 105 -7.35 25.19 -0.94
CA LYS A 105 -6.17 25.59 -1.71
C LYS A 105 -5.57 26.86 -1.09
N PRO A 106 -4.25 26.94 -0.85
CA PRO A 106 -3.64 28.15 -0.30
C PRO A 106 -3.87 29.29 -1.28
N THR A 107 -4.71 30.26 -0.89
CA THR A 107 -4.96 31.46 -1.68
C THR A 107 -3.66 32.26 -1.70
N LYS A 108 -2.94 32.21 -2.82
CA LYS A 108 -1.80 33.10 -3.08
C LYS A 108 -2.31 34.55 -2.98
N LYS A 109 -2.10 35.20 -1.84
CA LYS A 109 -2.35 36.63 -1.66
C LYS A 109 -1.52 37.37 -2.70
N ARG A 110 -2.17 37.84 -3.77
CA ARG A 110 -1.63 38.84 -4.70
C ARG A 110 -1.30 40.08 -3.86
N ARG A 111 -0.02 40.23 -3.53
CA ARG A 111 0.51 41.47 -2.96
C ARG A 111 0.51 42.51 -4.09
N SER A 112 -0.64 43.16 -4.27
CA SER A 112 -0.72 44.42 -4.99
C SER A 112 0.16 45.43 -4.25
N LYS A 113 1.29 45.81 -4.83
CA LYS A 113 2.01 47.01 -4.41
C LYS A 113 1.96 48.01 -5.55
N ARG A 114 0.99 48.91 -5.38
CA ARG A 114 0.77 50.17 -6.07
C ARG A 114 1.87 51.14 -5.62
N ARG A 115 2.72 51.60 -6.55
CA ARG A 115 3.24 52.96 -6.75
C ARG A 115 4.51 52.92 -7.57
#